data_AF-A0A4V3H0T4-F1
#
_entry.id   AF-A0A4V3H0T4-F1
#
_cell.length_a   1.000
_cell.length_b   1.000
_cell.length_c   1.000
_cell.angle_alpha   90.00
_cell.angle_beta   90.00
_cell.angle_gamma   90.00
#
_symmetry.space_group_name_H-M   'P 1'
#
loop_
_entity.id
_entity.type
_entity.pdbx_description
1 polymer ?
#
loop_
_entity_poly.entity_id
_entity_poly.type
_entity_poly.pdbx_seq_one_letter_code
_entity_poly.pdbx_strand_id
1 'polypeptide(L)'
;MAKREPIHENSTRTEWEGKIAKLNSVDQATKFIQDFRVANSSPFRKSYDLDVDYQYIERKIEERLSVLKTEKLSVADLVTKATTGEDAAAVEATWIAKMKAAESKYAAERIHVEFRQLYKPPVLPVNVFLRTDAALGTILMELRNTDYYATPLEGLRKERGVKVLHLQA
;
A
#
# COMPACT_ATOMS: atom_id res chain seq x y z
N MET A 1 -23.34 -1.71 17.44
CA MET A 1 -22.43 -0.94 16.56
C MET A 1 -22.95 0.48 16.50
N ALA A 2 -22.08 1.49 16.60
CA ALA A 2 -22.49 2.88 16.39
C ALA A 2 -23.02 3.07 14.96
N LYS A 3 -23.94 4.03 14.75
CA LYS A 3 -24.57 4.29 13.46
C LYS A 3 -23.52 4.83 12.47
N ARG A 4 -23.45 4.25 11.28
CA ARG A 4 -22.64 4.77 10.17
C ARG A 4 -23.32 5.99 9.54
N GLU A 5 -22.50 6.92 9.08
CA GLU A 5 -22.93 8.02 8.21
C GLU A 5 -23.22 7.52 6.78
N PRO A 6 -23.79 8.34 5.89
CA PRO A 6 -24.00 7.97 4.49
C PRO A 6 -22.71 7.54 3.78
N ILE A 7 -22.85 6.66 2.79
CA ILE A 7 -21.73 5.96 2.17
C ILE A 7 -20.80 6.92 1.41
N HIS A 8 -21.35 7.88 0.66
CA HIS A 8 -20.57 8.67 -0.29
C HIS A 8 -20.19 10.06 0.23
N GLU A 9 -21.02 10.63 1.09
CA GLU A 9 -20.85 11.95 1.70
C GLU A 9 -20.99 11.81 3.22
N ASN A 10 -19.91 12.05 3.94
CA ASN A 10 -19.86 11.94 5.39
C ASN A 10 -18.79 12.85 5.99
N SER A 11 -18.89 13.11 7.30
CA SER A 11 -18.02 14.01 8.03
C SER A 11 -16.55 13.57 7.98
N THR A 12 -16.28 12.26 8.05
CA THR A 12 -14.94 11.69 7.95
C THR A 12 -14.26 12.07 6.64
N ARG A 13 -14.91 11.87 5.49
CA ARG A 13 -14.36 12.23 4.18
C ARG A 13 -14.11 13.72 4.07
N THR A 14 -15.06 14.55 4.51
CA THR A 14 -14.93 16.01 4.51
C THR A 14 -13.75 16.49 5.37
N GLU A 15 -13.56 15.89 6.55
CA GLU A 15 -12.41 16.21 7.42
C GLU A 15 -11.08 15.89 6.73
N TRP A 16 -10.98 14.72 6.11
CA TRP A 16 -9.78 14.30 5.39
C TRP A 16 -9.51 15.14 4.14
N GLU A 17 -10.53 15.52 3.39
CA GLU A 17 -10.40 16.49 2.29
C GLU A 17 -9.86 17.84 2.78
N GLY A 18 -10.32 18.32 3.94
CA GLY A 18 -9.78 19.51 4.59
C GLY A 18 -8.30 19.40 4.99
N LYS A 19 -7.83 18.20 5.35
CA LYS A 19 -6.39 17.92 5.59
C LYS A 19 -5.60 17.91 4.27
N ILE A 20 -6.14 17.27 3.23
CA ILE A 20 -5.51 17.14 1.90
C ILE A 20 -5.34 18.50 1.22
N ALA A 21 -6.31 19.40 1.36
CA ALA A 21 -6.25 20.75 0.79
C ALA A 21 -5.06 21.59 1.29
N LYS A 22 -4.51 21.27 2.47
CA LYS A 22 -3.37 21.98 3.07
C LYS A 22 -2.01 21.50 2.55
N LEU A 23 -1.97 20.43 1.76
CA LEU A 23 -0.74 19.89 1.18
C LEU A 23 -0.25 20.81 0.06
N ASN A 24 0.96 21.36 0.16
CA ASN A 24 1.47 22.38 -0.76
C ASN A 24 2.83 22.07 -1.41
N SER A 25 3.43 20.93 -1.07
CA SER A 25 4.70 20.46 -1.63
C SER A 25 4.68 18.95 -1.88
N VAL A 26 5.51 18.49 -2.82
CA VAL A 26 5.64 17.07 -3.18
C VAL A 26 6.11 16.24 -1.98
N ASP A 27 7.12 16.72 -1.23
CA ASP A 27 7.67 16.00 -0.08
C ASP A 27 6.63 15.80 1.02
N GLN A 28 5.88 16.87 1.35
CA GLN A 28 4.82 16.80 2.36
C GLN A 28 3.72 15.83 1.94
N ALA A 29 3.26 15.89 0.69
CA ALA A 29 2.22 15.00 0.19
C ALA A 29 2.69 13.55 0.04
N THR A 30 3.97 13.32 -0.27
CA THR A 30 4.60 12.00 -0.31
C THR A 30 4.64 11.36 1.07
N LYS A 31 5.12 12.11 2.07
CA LYS A 31 5.08 11.63 3.46
C LYS A 31 3.65 11.35 3.91
N PHE A 32 2.72 12.25 3.60
CA PHE A 32 1.32 12.12 3.99
C PHE A 32 0.67 10.86 3.42
N ILE A 33 0.89 10.55 2.12
CA ILE A 33 0.29 9.37 1.50
C ILE A 33 0.92 8.05 1.99
N GLN A 34 2.23 8.04 2.26
CA GLN A 34 2.91 6.86 2.81
C GLN A 34 2.42 6.58 4.23
N ASP A 35 2.39 7.60 5.09
CA ASP A 35 1.86 7.48 6.45
C ASP A 35 0.39 7.02 6.43
N PHE A 36 -0.43 7.56 5.53
CA PHE A 36 -1.83 7.16 5.37
C PHE A 36 -1.99 5.69 4.99
N ARG A 37 -1.24 5.21 3.99
CA ARG A 37 -1.31 3.83 3.50
C ARG A 37 -0.82 2.83 4.54
N VAL A 38 0.26 3.14 5.26
CA VAL A 38 0.77 2.31 6.37
C VAL A 38 -0.25 2.24 7.51
N ALA A 39 -0.94 3.35 7.81
CA ALA A 39 -1.91 3.38 8.89
C ALA A 39 -3.22 2.66 8.56
N ASN A 40 -3.72 2.74 7.32
CA ASN A 40 -5.12 2.42 7.01
C ASN A 40 -5.33 1.34 5.92
N SER A 41 -4.28 0.90 5.21
CA SER A 41 -4.43 -0.04 4.10
C SER A 41 -3.75 -1.39 4.36
N SER A 42 -4.21 -2.43 3.65
CA SER A 42 -3.79 -3.84 3.80
C SER A 42 -4.24 -4.53 5.09
N PRO A 43 -4.10 -5.86 5.21
CA PRO A 43 -4.33 -6.58 6.47
C PRO A 43 -3.36 -6.20 7.61
N PHE A 44 -2.23 -5.57 7.29
CA PHE A 44 -1.23 -5.12 8.28
C PHE A 44 -1.42 -3.65 8.70
N ARG A 45 -2.57 -3.04 8.39
CA ARG A 45 -2.88 -1.66 8.77
C ARG A 45 -2.84 -1.48 10.30
N LYS A 46 -2.48 -0.28 10.74
CA LYS A 46 -2.45 0.07 12.18
C LYS A 46 -3.83 0.28 12.77
N SER A 47 -4.79 0.76 11.96
CA SER A 47 -6.18 0.99 12.39
C SER A 47 -7.17 0.58 11.29
N TYR A 48 -8.34 0.11 11.74
CA TYR A 48 -9.52 -0.16 10.92
C TYR A 48 -10.60 0.93 11.07
N ASP A 49 -10.31 2.03 11.77
CA ASP A 49 -11.30 3.09 12.03
C ASP A 49 -11.86 3.73 10.74
N LEU A 50 -11.07 3.71 9.66
CA LEU A 50 -11.44 4.25 8.34
C LEU A 50 -11.82 3.17 7.33
N ASP A 51 -12.17 1.95 7.73
CA ASP A 51 -12.32 0.81 6.80
C ASP A 51 -13.27 1.08 5.61
N VAL A 52 -14.34 1.85 5.82
CA VAL A 52 -15.35 2.18 4.79
C VAL A 52 -15.08 3.48 4.03
N ASP A 53 -14.01 4.19 4.38
CA ASP A 53 -13.68 5.51 3.80
C ASP A 53 -12.25 5.60 3.25
N TYR A 54 -11.32 4.74 3.69
CA TYR A 54 -9.90 4.90 3.40
C TYR A 54 -9.58 4.83 1.90
N GLN A 55 -10.33 4.05 1.12
CA GLN A 55 -10.11 3.95 -0.32
C GLN A 55 -10.46 5.26 -1.05
N TYR A 56 -11.58 5.89 -0.66
CA TYR A 56 -11.96 7.19 -1.20
C TYR A 56 -10.95 8.26 -0.78
N ILE A 57 -10.56 8.27 0.50
CA ILE A 57 -9.58 9.23 1.01
C ILE A 57 -8.22 9.03 0.31
N GLU A 58 -7.76 7.79 0.13
CA GLU A 58 -6.52 7.47 -0.60
C GLU A 58 -6.55 8.08 -2.00
N ARG A 59 -7.64 7.88 -2.75
CA ARG A 59 -7.83 8.49 -4.07
C ARG A 59 -7.66 10.01 -4.03
N LYS A 60 -8.24 10.71 -3.05
CA LYS A 60 -8.13 12.18 -2.95
C LYS A 60 -6.71 12.63 -2.63
N ILE A 61 -5.95 11.87 -1.84
CA ILE A 61 -4.53 12.12 -1.59
C ILE A 61 -3.72 11.90 -2.88
N GLU A 62 -4.01 10.84 -3.63
CA GLU A 62 -3.37 10.53 -4.91
C GLU A 62 -3.59 11.64 -5.94
N GLU A 63 -4.84 12.12 -6.09
CA GLU A 63 -5.16 13.26 -6.97
C GLU A 63 -4.33 14.49 -6.59
N ARG A 64 -4.26 14.83 -5.30
CA ARG A 64 -3.50 16.00 -4.83
C ARG A 64 -2.00 15.87 -5.08
N LEU A 65 -1.39 14.73 -4.75
CA LEU A 65 0.04 14.50 -4.97
C LEU A 65 0.36 14.50 -6.47
N SER A 66 -0.51 13.91 -7.31
CA SER A 66 -0.30 13.88 -8.76
C SER A 66 -0.27 15.29 -9.37
N VAL A 67 -1.20 16.16 -8.97
CA VAL A 67 -1.21 17.58 -9.42
C VAL A 67 0.04 18.31 -8.94
N LEU A 68 0.43 18.14 -7.66
CA LEU A 68 1.65 18.75 -7.13
C LEU A 68 2.90 18.32 -7.90
N LYS A 69 2.98 17.05 -8.33
CA LYS A 69 4.10 16.59 -9.17
C LYS A 69 4.17 17.36 -10.48
N THR A 70 3.05 17.49 -11.19
CA THR A 70 3.01 18.17 -12.49
C THR A 70 3.27 19.68 -12.38
N GLU A 71 2.98 20.29 -11.23
CA GLU A 71 3.24 21.70 -10.98
C GLU A 71 4.67 22.01 -10.49
N LYS A 72 5.33 21.05 -9.83
CA LYS A 72 6.56 21.32 -9.05
C LYS A 72 7.79 20.55 -9.53
N LEU A 73 7.64 19.44 -10.23
CA LEU A 73 8.77 18.62 -10.68
C LEU A 73 9.08 18.85 -12.17
N SER A 74 10.32 18.56 -12.55
CA SER A 74 10.67 18.51 -13.97
C SER A 74 10.00 17.31 -14.65
N VAL A 75 9.74 17.42 -15.96
CA VAL A 75 9.16 16.32 -16.75
C VAL A 75 10.04 15.07 -16.70
N ALA A 76 11.37 15.24 -16.64
CA ALA A 76 12.32 14.14 -16.50
C ALA A 76 12.13 13.39 -15.16
N ASP A 77 11.92 14.13 -14.06
CA ASP A 77 11.71 13.53 -12.74
C ASP A 77 10.37 12.76 -12.67
N LEU A 78 9.34 13.18 -13.41
CA LEU A 78 8.05 12.46 -13.48
C LEU A 78 8.18 11.02 -13.99
N VAL A 79 9.20 10.76 -14.82
CA VAL A 79 9.45 9.48 -15.46
C VAL A 79 10.51 8.66 -14.72
N THR A 80 11.53 9.32 -14.16
CA THR A 80 12.74 8.66 -13.66
C THR A 80 12.85 8.58 -12.15
N LYS A 81 12.07 9.37 -11.39
CA LYS A 81 12.17 9.41 -9.93
C LYS A 81 10.87 9.05 -9.23
N ALA A 82 11.01 8.46 -8.05
CA ALA A 82 9.95 8.48 -7.06
C ALA A 82 9.79 9.89 -6.46
N THR A 83 8.62 10.21 -5.92
CA THR A 83 8.39 11.49 -5.23
C THR A 83 9.13 11.63 -3.90
N THR A 84 9.80 10.56 -3.45
CA THR A 84 10.78 10.56 -2.36
C THR A 84 12.14 11.14 -2.78
N GLY A 85 12.35 11.38 -4.08
CA GLY A 85 13.62 11.82 -4.66
C GLY A 85 14.53 10.66 -5.10
N GLU A 86 14.18 9.43 -4.77
CA GLU A 86 14.91 8.23 -5.18
C GLU A 86 14.80 7.98 -6.69
N ASP A 87 15.85 7.43 -7.30
CA ASP A 87 15.77 6.90 -8.67
C ASP A 87 14.81 5.70 -8.70
N ALA A 88 13.88 5.71 -9.66
CA ALA A 88 12.83 4.71 -9.71
C ALA A 88 13.36 3.31 -10.05
N ALA A 89 14.42 3.20 -10.87
CA ALA A 89 15.04 1.90 -11.17
C ALA A 89 15.81 1.34 -9.95
N ALA A 90 16.41 2.22 -9.14
CA ALA A 90 17.02 1.82 -7.88
C ALA A 90 15.98 1.30 -6.85
N VAL A 91 14.80 1.92 -6.79
CA VAL A 91 13.67 1.42 -5.98
C VAL A 91 13.29 0.02 -6.46
N GLU A 92 13.03 -0.17 -7.75
CA GLU A 92 12.72 -1.48 -8.35
C GLU A 92 13.76 -2.55 -7.97
N ALA A 93 15.04 -2.26 -8.20
CA ALA A 93 16.14 -3.18 -7.89
C ALA A 93 16.17 -3.57 -6.41
N THR A 94 15.97 -2.59 -5.52
CA THR A 94 15.98 -2.80 -4.06
C THR A 94 14.85 -3.75 -3.64
N TRP A 95 13.62 -3.50 -4.09
CA TRP A 95 12.47 -4.30 -3.66
C TRP A 95 12.46 -5.70 -4.28
N ILE A 96 12.89 -5.84 -5.53
CA ILE A 96 13.07 -7.17 -6.15
C ILE A 96 14.16 -7.97 -5.42
N ALA A 97 15.28 -7.34 -5.05
CA ALA A 97 16.34 -8.02 -4.30
C ALA A 97 15.85 -8.50 -2.92
N LYS A 98 15.12 -7.64 -2.18
CA LYS A 98 14.48 -8.03 -0.91
C LYS A 98 13.57 -9.25 -1.08
N MET A 99 12.76 -9.27 -2.14
CA MET A 99 11.82 -10.35 -2.40
C MET A 99 12.51 -11.68 -2.74
N LYS A 100 13.59 -11.63 -3.54
CA LYS A 100 14.40 -12.82 -3.87
C LYS A 100 15.11 -13.41 -2.65
N ALA A 101 15.39 -12.59 -1.64
CA ALA A 101 16.00 -13.02 -0.38
C ALA A 101 14.96 -13.48 0.67
N ALA A 102 13.65 -13.48 0.35
CA ALA A 102 12.63 -13.87 1.31
C ALA A 102 12.64 -15.39 1.55
N GLU A 103 12.88 -15.81 2.80
CA GLU A 103 12.99 -17.22 3.18
C GLU A 103 11.64 -17.92 3.39
N SER A 104 10.52 -17.19 3.35
CA SER A 104 9.19 -17.75 3.53
C SER A 104 8.10 -16.94 2.84
N LYS A 105 6.96 -17.58 2.57
CA LYS A 105 5.74 -16.92 2.07
C LYS A 105 5.24 -15.79 2.98
N TYR A 106 5.53 -15.85 4.28
CA TYR A 106 5.16 -14.83 5.27
C TYR A 106 6.08 -13.60 5.25
N ALA A 107 7.39 -13.79 5.04
CA ALA A 107 8.30 -12.68 4.80
C ALA A 107 8.01 -12.01 3.45
N ALA A 108 7.83 -12.83 2.41
CA ALA A 108 7.55 -12.39 1.05
C ALA A 108 6.28 -11.55 0.93
N GLU A 109 5.18 -11.97 1.57
CA GLU A 109 3.92 -11.19 1.55
C GLU A 109 4.07 -9.83 2.25
N ARG A 110 4.88 -9.74 3.31
CA ARG A 110 5.11 -8.49 4.03
C ARG A 110 5.89 -7.50 3.16
N ILE A 111 6.93 -7.99 2.47
CA ILE A 111 7.72 -7.20 1.52
C ILE A 111 6.81 -6.65 0.41
N HIS A 112 6.00 -7.49 -0.22
CA HIS A 112 5.14 -7.06 -1.33
C HIS A 112 4.06 -6.07 -0.87
N VAL A 113 3.44 -6.31 0.29
CA VAL A 113 2.46 -5.35 0.85
C VAL A 113 3.12 -4.00 1.17
N GLU A 114 4.28 -4.02 1.80
CA GLU A 114 4.98 -2.79 2.21
C GLU A 114 5.45 -1.98 0.99
N PHE A 115 5.94 -2.64 -0.06
CA PHE A 115 6.23 -1.99 -1.34
C PHE A 115 5.02 -1.22 -1.86
N ARG A 116 3.84 -1.86 -1.88
CA ARG A 116 2.60 -1.22 -2.36
C ARG A 116 2.15 -0.07 -1.44
N GLN A 117 2.33 -0.19 -0.13
CA GLN A 117 2.01 0.90 0.81
C GLN A 117 2.91 2.12 0.59
N LEU A 118 4.20 1.88 0.31
CA LEU A 118 5.18 2.96 0.20
C LEU A 118 5.27 3.57 -1.20
N TYR A 119 5.08 2.78 -2.26
CA TYR A 119 5.43 3.17 -3.63
C TYR A 119 4.28 3.11 -4.63
N LYS A 120 3.04 2.76 -4.23
CA LYS A 120 1.89 2.85 -5.14
C LYS A 120 1.81 4.26 -5.76
N PRO A 121 1.50 4.40 -7.07
CA PRO A 121 1.34 5.70 -7.71
C PRO A 121 0.40 6.62 -6.91
N PRO A 122 0.66 7.94 -6.87
CA PRO A 122 1.63 8.65 -7.70
C PRO A 122 3.05 8.73 -7.09
N VAL A 123 3.39 7.96 -6.05
CA VAL A 123 4.75 7.98 -5.47
C VAL A 123 5.80 7.51 -6.47
N LEU A 124 5.64 6.30 -7.03
CA LEU A 124 6.53 5.77 -8.06
C LEU A 124 5.90 5.97 -9.47
N PRO A 125 6.69 6.17 -10.53
CA PRO A 125 6.18 6.20 -11.90
C PRO A 125 5.45 4.90 -12.25
N VAL A 126 4.29 5.01 -12.88
CA VAL A 126 3.34 3.88 -13.08
C VAL A 126 4.01 2.70 -13.79
N ASN A 127 4.80 2.95 -14.83
CA ASN A 127 5.48 1.90 -15.58
C ASN A 127 6.51 1.14 -14.74
N VAL A 128 7.18 1.81 -13.80
CA VAL A 128 8.14 1.20 -12.88
C VAL A 128 7.41 0.42 -11.80
N PHE A 129 6.35 1.02 -11.24
CA PHE A 129 5.52 0.36 -10.23
C PHE A 129 4.92 -0.94 -10.75
N LEU A 130 4.24 -0.92 -11.90
CA LEU A 130 3.50 -2.09 -12.39
C LEU A 130 4.43 -3.27 -12.73
N ARG A 131 5.58 -3.02 -13.35
CA ARG A 131 6.54 -4.10 -13.64
C ARG A 131 7.20 -4.64 -12.36
N THR A 132 7.49 -3.77 -11.39
CA THR A 132 8.02 -4.20 -10.08
C THR A 132 6.96 -5.03 -9.35
N ASP A 133 5.73 -4.55 -9.26
CA ASP A 133 4.60 -5.23 -8.62
C ASP A 133 4.32 -6.61 -9.23
N ALA A 134 4.41 -6.72 -10.55
CA ALA A 134 4.31 -8.00 -11.26
C ALA A 134 5.46 -8.95 -10.90
N ALA A 135 6.70 -8.48 -10.92
CA ALA A 135 7.87 -9.29 -10.55
C ALA A 135 7.81 -9.78 -9.09
N LEU A 136 7.37 -8.92 -8.17
CA LEU A 136 7.12 -9.30 -6.77
C LEU A 136 5.98 -10.32 -6.69
N GLY A 137 4.88 -10.09 -7.42
CA GLY A 137 3.74 -11.00 -7.45
C GLY A 137 4.09 -12.41 -7.92
N THR A 138 4.94 -12.55 -8.95
CA THR A 138 5.43 -13.85 -9.42
C THR A 138 6.11 -14.64 -8.30
N ILE A 139 7.10 -14.05 -7.63
CA ILE A 139 7.84 -14.72 -6.55
C ILE A 139 6.89 -15.06 -5.37
N LEU A 140 5.97 -14.16 -5.04
CA LEU A 140 4.99 -14.40 -3.97
C LEU A 140 4.11 -15.61 -4.26
N MET A 141 3.63 -15.73 -5.49
CA MET A 141 2.76 -16.84 -5.90
C MET A 141 3.53 -18.17 -5.94
N GLU A 142 4.76 -18.18 -6.43
CA GLU A 142 5.63 -19.38 -6.42
C GLU A 142 5.84 -19.90 -4.99
N LEU A 143 6.16 -19.00 -4.05
CA LEU A 143 6.35 -19.35 -2.64
C LEU A 143 5.06 -19.79 -1.94
N ARG A 144 3.92 -19.16 -2.26
CA ARG A 144 2.64 -19.51 -1.63
C ARG A 144 2.07 -20.82 -2.15
N ASN A 145 2.20 -21.09 -3.44
CA ASN A 145 1.53 -22.21 -4.10
C ASN A 145 2.31 -23.53 -4.01
N THR A 146 3.59 -23.49 -3.67
CA THR A 146 4.37 -24.69 -3.36
C THR A 146 3.79 -25.36 -2.11
N ASP A 147 3.40 -26.64 -2.23
CA ASP A 147 2.79 -27.44 -1.16
C ASP A 147 1.59 -26.75 -0.48
N TYR A 148 0.77 -26.05 -1.26
CA TYR A 148 -0.31 -25.19 -0.77
C TYR A 148 -1.27 -25.88 0.23
N TYR A 149 -1.55 -27.18 0.04
CA TYR A 149 -2.46 -27.96 0.87
C TYR A 149 -1.77 -28.81 1.95
N ALA A 150 -0.43 -28.75 2.05
CA ALA A 150 0.31 -29.59 3.00
C ALA A 150 0.07 -29.19 4.45
N THR A 151 -0.23 -27.91 4.71
CA THR A 151 -0.51 -27.40 6.07
C THR A 151 -2.01 -27.50 6.38
N PRO A 152 -2.43 -28.24 7.42
CA PRO A 152 -3.83 -28.28 7.85
C PRO A 152 -4.36 -26.90 8.27
N LEU A 153 -5.68 -26.73 8.26
CA LEU A 153 -6.32 -25.47 8.64
C LEU A 153 -5.97 -25.05 10.07
N GLU A 154 -5.84 -25.99 11.00
CA GLU A 154 -5.42 -25.73 12.39
C GLU A 154 -4.01 -25.14 12.45
N GLY A 155 -3.09 -25.63 11.60
CA GLY A 155 -1.72 -25.11 11.47
C GLY A 155 -1.72 -23.73 10.85
N LEU A 156 -2.43 -23.55 9.72
CA LEU A 156 -2.52 -22.27 9.02
C LEU A 156 -3.12 -21.16 9.90
N ARG A 157 -4.11 -21.47 10.75
CA ARG A 157 -4.67 -20.51 11.73
C ARG A 157 -3.60 -20.01 12.70
N LYS A 158 -2.73 -20.91 13.19
CA LYS A 158 -1.63 -20.57 14.10
C LYS A 158 -0.54 -19.76 13.41
N GLU A 159 -0.12 -20.18 12.21
CA GLU A 159 0.91 -19.48 11.43
C GLU A 159 0.47 -18.07 11.04
N ARG A 160 -0.79 -17.90 10.62
CA ARG A 160 -1.39 -16.59 10.33
C ARG A 160 -1.59 -15.73 11.59
N GLY A 161 -1.65 -16.35 12.77
CA GLY A 161 -1.82 -15.65 14.05
C GLY A 161 -3.25 -15.15 14.30
N VAL A 162 -4.26 -15.84 13.79
CA VAL A 162 -5.66 -15.42 14.00
C VAL A 162 -6.14 -15.74 15.42
N LYS A 163 -6.96 -14.86 15.98
CA LYS A 163 -7.80 -15.20 17.14
C LYS A 163 -9.07 -15.89 16.62
N VAL A 164 -9.18 -17.19 16.83
CA VAL A 164 -10.37 -17.96 16.46
C VAL A 164 -11.53 -17.58 17.40
N LEU A 165 -12.58 -16.97 16.86
CA LEU A 165 -13.74 -16.52 17.65
C LEU A 165 -14.82 -17.59 17.79
N HIS A 166 -15.01 -18.39 16.74
CA HIS A 166 -16.01 -19.45 16.68
C HIS A 166 -15.61 -20.46 15.60
N LEU A 167 -15.91 -21.75 15.83
CA LEU A 167 -15.82 -22.82 14.84
C LEU A 167 -17.15 -23.57 14.87
N GLN A 168 -17.88 -23.50 13.76
CA GLN A 168 -19.12 -24.24 13.59
C GLN A 168 -18.80 -25.71 13.32
N ALA A 169 -19.59 -26.60 13.92
CA ALA A 169 -19.53 -28.05 13.72
C ALA A 169 -20.32 -28.49 12.48
#